data_AF-A0A528EU13-F1
#
_entry.id   AF-A0A528EU13-F1
#
_cell.length_a   1.000
_cell.length_b   1.000
_cell.length_c   1.000
_cell.angle_alpha   90.00
_cell.angle_beta   90.00
_cell.angle_gamma   90.00
#
_symmetry.space_group_name_H-M   'P 1'
#
loop_
_entity.id
_entity.type
_entity.pdbx_description
1 polymer ?
#
loop_
_entity_poly.entity_id
_entity_poly.type
_entity_poly.pdbx_seq_one_letter_code
_entity_poly.pdbx_strand_id
1 'polypeptide(L)'
;MIVRPRPGFLHLFFIMRGSVVPRILPQIFGFGVYGALVVLAVRALKLDFGNAGPAPFALLGVALSIYLGFRNNAAYDRWWEARKLWGQLV
;
A
#
# COMPACT_ATOMS: atom_id res chain seq x y z
N MET A 1 -28.42 -9.01 0.45
CA MET A 1 -27.16 -8.22 0.50
C MET A 1 -27.43 -6.99 1.36
N ILE A 2 -26.71 -6.77 2.47
CA ILE A 2 -26.90 -5.56 3.29
C ILE A 2 -26.33 -4.39 2.50
N VAL A 3 -27.19 -3.64 1.81
CA VAL A 3 -26.82 -2.41 1.11
C VAL A 3 -26.67 -1.32 2.17
N ARG A 4 -25.43 -0.98 2.52
CA ARG A 4 -25.16 0.16 3.41
C ARG A 4 -25.21 1.45 2.59
N PRO A 5 -25.73 2.56 3.15
CA PRO A 5 -25.61 3.86 2.51
C PRO A 5 -24.14 4.20 2.29
N ARG A 6 -23.81 4.78 1.12
CA ARG A 6 -22.43 5.11 0.76
C ARG A 6 -21.94 6.28 1.62
N PRO A 7 -20.89 6.13 2.43
CA PRO A 7 -20.31 7.24 3.15
C PRO A 7 -19.73 8.28 2.17
N GLY A 8 -19.75 9.56 2.55
CA GLY A 8 -19.15 10.64 1.75
C GLY A 8 -17.63 10.46 1.59
N PHE A 9 -17.06 11.08 0.55
CA PHE A 9 -15.65 10.96 0.19
C PHE A 9 -14.69 11.24 1.35
N LEU A 10 -14.86 12.37 2.06
CA LEU A 10 -14.00 12.73 3.20
C LEU A 10 -14.13 11.74 4.35
N HIS A 11 -15.34 11.20 4.58
CA HIS A 11 -15.55 10.23 5.64
C HIS A 11 -14.77 8.93 5.39
N LEU A 12 -14.62 8.50 4.13
CA LEU A 12 -13.83 7.31 3.77
C LEU A 12 -12.36 7.41 4.20
N PHE A 13 -11.75 8.60 4.17
CA PHE A 13 -10.36 8.81 4.57
C PHE A 13 -10.14 8.65 6.08
N PHE A 14 -11.15 8.97 6.90
CA PHE A 14 -11.03 8.94 8.37
C PHE A 14 -11.60 7.67 9.01
N ILE A 15 -12.10 6.70 8.22
CA ILE A 15 -12.55 5.42 8.75
C ILE A 15 -11.34 4.57 9.13
N MET A 16 -11.09 4.42 10.44
CA MET A 16 -10.02 3.57 10.97
C MET A 16 -10.48 2.13 11.24
N ARG A 17 -11.77 1.91 11.54
CA ARG A 17 -12.30 0.57 11.83
C ARG A 17 -12.45 -0.23 10.53
N GLY A 18 -11.72 -1.35 10.43
CA GLY A 18 -11.70 -2.19 9.23
C GLY A 18 -10.78 -1.69 8.11
N SER A 19 -10.03 -0.61 8.33
CA SER A 19 -9.04 -0.11 7.38
C SER A 19 -7.71 -0.86 7.51
N VAL A 20 -6.94 -0.88 6.42
CA VAL A 20 -5.55 -1.37 6.41
C VAL A 20 -4.59 -0.38 7.09
N VAL A 21 -4.99 0.89 7.22
CA VAL A 21 -4.14 2.00 7.69
C VAL A 21 -3.48 1.69 9.05
N PRO A 22 -4.19 1.27 10.12
CA PRO A 22 -3.55 0.99 11.41
C PRO A 22 -2.49 -0.12 11.33
N ARG A 23 -2.64 -1.05 10.36
CA ARG A 23 -1.71 -2.17 10.16
C ARG A 23 -0.44 -1.77 9.41
N ILE A 24 -0.50 -0.76 8.54
CA ILE A 24 0.65 -0.29 7.73
C ILE A 24 1.28 0.98 8.28
N LEU A 25 0.59 1.70 9.16
CA LEU A 25 1.05 2.95 9.76
C LEU A 25 2.43 2.83 10.45
N PRO A 26 2.72 1.81 11.30
CA PRO A 26 4.03 1.71 11.92
C PRO A 26 5.15 1.46 10.90
N GLN A 27 4.87 0.75 9.80
CA GLN A 27 5.83 0.53 8.71
C GLN A 27 6.09 1.84 7.95
N ILE A 28 5.04 2.60 7.64
CA ILE A 28 5.17 3.93 6.98
C ILE A 28 6.05 4.84 7.84
N PHE A 29 5.76 4.91 9.15
CA PHE A 29 6.56 5.73 10.06
C PHE A 29 8.02 5.23 10.15
N GLY A 30 8.23 3.91 10.26
CA GLY A 30 9.55 3.31 10.29
C GLY A 30 10.39 3.63 9.04
N PHE A 31 9.81 3.50 7.84
CA PHE A 31 10.49 3.87 6.60
C PHE A 31 10.73 5.38 6.49
N GLY A 32 9.80 6.20 6.99
CA GLY A 32 9.97 7.66 7.04
C GLY A 32 11.15 8.08 7.92
N VAL A 33 11.23 7.53 9.13
CA VAL A 33 12.37 7.76 10.05
C VAL A 33 13.67 7.26 9.43
N TYR A 34 13.67 6.05 8.87
CA TYR A 34 14.83 5.50 8.17
C TYR A 34 15.32 6.43 7.06
N GLY A 35 14.42 6.89 6.18
CA GLY A 35 14.77 7.83 5.11
C GLY A 35 15.35 9.15 5.64
N ALA A 36 14.76 9.70 6.70
CA ALA A 36 15.27 10.91 7.34
C ALA A 36 16.69 10.71 7.92
N LEU A 37 16.94 9.58 8.58
CA LEU A 37 18.26 9.25 9.12
C LEU A 37 19.31 9.09 8.02
N VAL A 38 18.96 8.41 6.91
CA VAL A 38 19.84 8.28 5.75
C VAL A 38 20.21 9.65 5.20
N VAL A 39 19.22 10.53 4.96
CA VAL A 39 19.50 11.89 4.44
C VAL A 39 20.37 12.70 5.40
N LEU A 40 20.12 12.60 6.71
CA LEU A 40 20.91 13.29 7.72
C LEU A 40 22.37 12.78 7.72
N ALA A 41 22.58 11.46 7.68
CA ALA A 41 23.90 10.85 7.64
C ALA A 41 24.69 11.25 6.38
N VAL A 42 24.05 11.23 5.21
CA VAL A 42 24.68 11.64 3.94
C VAL A 42 25.12 13.10 4.00
N ARG A 43 24.27 14.00 4.52
CA ARG A 43 24.61 15.41 4.69
C ARG A 43 25.70 15.64 5.72
N ALA A 44 25.67 14.93 6.85
CA ALA A 44 26.65 15.08 7.92
C ALA A 44 28.04 14.59 7.51
N LEU A 45 28.11 13.46 6.79
CA LEU A 45 29.37 12.87 6.31
C LEU A 45 29.86 13.48 4.99
N LYS A 46 29.10 14.42 4.39
CA LYS A 46 29.38 15.03 3.08
C LYS A 46 29.65 13.98 1.99
N LEU A 47 28.92 12.87 2.04
CA LEU A 47 29.06 11.79 1.06
C LEU A 47 28.45 12.24 -0.26
N ASP A 48 29.25 12.17 -1.33
CA ASP A 48 28.79 12.39 -2.69
C ASP A 48 28.58 11.04 -3.38
N PHE A 49 27.32 10.73 -3.70
CA PHE A 49 26.94 9.50 -4.40
C PHE A 49 26.95 9.68 -5.93
N GLY A 50 27.42 10.83 -6.43
CA GLY A 50 27.34 11.19 -7.83
C GLY A 50 25.89 11.18 -8.34
N ASN A 51 25.72 11.09 -9.66
CA ASN A 51 24.41 10.99 -10.28
C ASN A 51 23.89 9.54 -10.28
N ALA A 52 23.64 9.00 -9.08
CA ALA A 52 22.85 7.77 -8.94
C ALA A 52 21.38 8.07 -9.27
N GLY A 53 21.06 8.05 -10.57
CA GLY A 53 19.72 8.36 -11.06
C GLY A 53 18.65 7.36 -10.56
N PRO A 54 17.36 7.74 -10.57
CA PRO A 54 16.28 6.93 -10.00
C PRO A 54 15.90 5.70 -10.85
N ALA A 55 16.59 5.46 -11.98
CA ALA A 55 16.18 4.50 -12.99
C ALA A 55 16.00 3.05 -12.47
N PRO A 56 16.92 2.49 -11.64
CA PRO A 56 16.71 1.16 -11.07
C PRO A 56 15.45 1.07 -10.20
N PHE A 57 15.16 2.12 -9.42
CA PHE A 57 13.98 2.18 -8.57
C PHE A 57 12.69 2.34 -9.37
N ALA A 58 12.73 3.09 -10.47
CA ALA A 58 11.59 3.22 -11.38
C ALA A 58 11.24 1.87 -12.02
N LEU A 59 12.25 1.13 -12.51
CA LEU A 59 12.08 -0.23 -13.06
C LEU A 59 11.47 -1.18 -12.02
N LEU A 60 11.98 -1.17 -10.78
CA LEU A 60 11.42 -1.96 -9.69
C LEU A 60 9.97 -1.56 -9.38
N GLY A 61 9.67 -0.26 -9.36
CA GLY A 61 8.32 0.25 -9.14
C GLY A 61 7.32 -0.23 -10.18
N VAL A 62 7.71 -0.21 -11.46
CA VAL A 62 6.87 -0.73 -12.56
C VAL A 62 6.63 -2.23 -12.40
N ALA A 63 7.68 -3.02 -12.14
CA ALA A 63 7.56 -4.46 -11.95
C ALA A 63 6.64 -4.80 -10.77
N LEU A 64 6.80 -4.11 -9.64
CA LEU A 64 5.97 -4.28 -8.45
C LEU A 64 4.51 -3.90 -8.71
N SER A 65 4.26 -2.81 -9.43
CA SER A 65 2.91 -2.35 -9.76
C SER A 65 2.15 -3.39 -10.60
N ILE A 66 2.80 -3.96 -11.62
CA ILE A 66 2.22 -5.00 -12.47
C ILE A 66 1.92 -6.26 -11.63
N TYR A 67 2.88 -6.69 -10.82
CA TYR A 67 2.70 -7.85 -9.94
C TYR A 67 1.53 -7.66 -8.96
N LEU A 68 1.44 -6.49 -8.33
CA LEU A 68 0.34 -6.13 -7.43
C LEU A 68 -1.01 -6.17 -8.15
N GLY A 69 -1.08 -5.73 -9.41
CA GLY A 69 -2.29 -5.83 -10.24
C GLY A 69 -2.79 -7.28 -10.37
N PHE A 70 -1.91 -8.19 -10.79
CA PHE A 70 -2.26 -9.61 -10.90
C PHE A 70 -2.64 -10.22 -9.54
N ARG A 71 -1.89 -9.92 -8.49
CA ARG A 71 -2.16 -10.43 -7.14
C ARG A 71 -3.50 -9.94 -6.60
N ASN A 72 -3.83 -8.67 -6.80
CA ASN A 72 -5.07 -8.07 -6.34
C ASN A 72 -6.28 -8.66 -7.07
N ASN A 73 -6.18 -8.87 -8.38
CA ASN A 73 -7.24 -9.50 -9.17
C ASN A 73 -7.52 -10.92 -8.66
N ALA A 74 -6.48 -11.74 -8.52
CA ALA A 74 -6.63 -13.11 -8.01
C ALA A 74 -7.20 -13.16 -6.58
N ALA A 75 -6.79 -12.23 -5.70
CA ALA A 75 -7.33 -12.14 -4.34
C ALA A 75 -8.80 -11.73 -4.33
N TYR A 76 -9.18 -10.77 -5.19
CA TYR A 76 -10.55 -10.32 -5.34
C TYR A 76 -11.46 -11.43 -5.86
N ASP A 77 -11.01 -12.17 -6.89
CA ASP A 77 -11.78 -13.28 -7.47
C ASP A 77 -12.06 -14.36 -6.43
N ARG A 78 -11.05 -14.75 -5.62
CA ARG A 78 -11.22 -15.71 -4.52
C ARG A 78 -12.17 -15.21 -3.44
N TRP A 79 -12.08 -13.92 -3.08
CA TRP A 79 -13.00 -13.33 -2.11
C TRP A 79 -14.45 -13.36 -2.63
N TRP A 80 -14.64 -13.05 -3.92
CA TRP A 80 -15.95 -13.07 -4.55
C TRP A 80 -16.52 -14.47 -4.73
N GLU A 81 -15.67 -15.45 -5.06
CA GLU A 81 -16.04 -16.86 -5.13
C GLU A 81 -16.62 -17.36 -3.80
N ALA A 82 -15.92 -17.11 -2.69
CA ALA A 82 -16.40 -17.49 -1.36
C ALA A 82 -17.76 -16.83 -1.03
N ARG A 83 -17.98 -15.59 -1.46
CA ARG A 83 -19.27 -14.89 -1.29
C ARG A 83 -20.39 -15.52 -2.11
N LYS A 84 -20.12 -15.95 -3.34
CA LYS A 84 -21.10 -16.66 -4.19
C LYS A 84 -21.49 -18.00 -3.58
N LEU A 85 -20.53 -18.80 -3.14
CA LEU A 85 -20.77 -20.10 -2.49
C LEU A 85 -21.60 -19.95 -1.21
N TRP A 86 -21.28 -18.96 -0.36
CA TRP A 86 -22.08 -18.68 0.83
C TRP A 86 -23.53 -18.29 0.50
N GLY A 87 -23.73 -17.56 -0.61
CA GLY A 87 -25.05 -17.20 -1.10
C GLY A 87 -25.86 -18.37 -1.68
N GLN A 88 -25.24 -19.53 -1.97
CA GLN A 88 -25.95 -20.73 -2.40
C GLN A 88 -26.45 -21.59 -1.22
N LEU A 89 -25.90 -21.40 -0.02
CA LEU A 89 -26.27 -22.14 1.19
C LEU A 89 -27.47 -21.54 1.93
N VAL A 90 -27.89 -20.32 1.57
CA VAL A 90 -28.94 -19.54 2.24
C VAL A 90 -30.10 -19.31 1.29
#